data_AF-A0A9D3W0E4-F1
#
_entry.id   AF-A0A9D3W0E4-F1
#
_cell.length_a   1.000
_cell.length_b   1.000
_cell.length_c   1.000
_cell.angle_alpha   90.00
_cell.angle_beta   90.00
_cell.angle_gamma   90.00
#
_symmetry.space_group_name_H-M   'P 1'
#
loop_
_entity.id
_entity.type
_entity.pdbx_description
1 polymer ?
#
loop_
_entity_poly.entity_id
_entity_poly.type
_entity_poly.pdbx_seq_one_letter_code
_entity_poly.pdbx_strand_id
1 'polypeptide(L)'
;LTSYKASRGWSRIQKYNLTIEHHYRFDIYIAGINSLLTEMNSHFNDEVVELLVLSSTLDPHNNYKAFRVEDICKLMNDFYPNDFTEQEKLHMKIQLEHFQLDAHQITELKKTSTVVKLCQVLAKTNKPSIYPLLDIIIRLMLTLLISTATIE
;
A
#
# COMPACT_ATOMS: atom_id res chain seq x y z
N LEU A 1 -25.63 -46.40 -52.86
CA LEU A 1 -25.25 -46.43 -51.44
C LEU A 1 -23.75 -46.20 -51.31
N THR A 2 -23.30 -45.00 -50.95
CA THR A 2 -21.93 -44.80 -50.42
C THR A 2 -21.93 -43.57 -49.51
N SER A 3 -22.34 -43.77 -48.26
CA SER A 3 -22.18 -42.82 -47.17
C SER A 3 -20.71 -42.78 -46.75
N TYR A 4 -19.95 -41.79 -47.21
CA TYR A 4 -18.60 -41.52 -46.73
C TYR A 4 -18.64 -40.97 -45.29
N LYS A 5 -18.19 -41.78 -44.33
CA LYS A 5 -18.03 -41.42 -42.91
C LYS A 5 -16.86 -40.43 -42.73
N ALA A 6 -17.08 -39.15 -42.99
CA ALA A 6 -16.14 -38.08 -42.68
C ALA A 6 -16.59 -37.31 -41.42
N SER A 7 -16.44 -37.90 -40.23
CA SER A 7 -16.84 -37.21 -38.97
C SER A 7 -15.93 -37.50 -37.77
N ARG A 8 -14.99 -38.45 -37.89
CA ARG A 8 -14.09 -38.85 -36.78
C ARG A 8 -12.72 -38.19 -36.78
N GLY A 9 -12.24 -37.69 -37.92
CA GLY A 9 -10.95 -36.99 -38.02
C GLY A 9 -11.05 -35.52 -37.60
N TRP A 10 -12.07 -34.81 -38.08
CA TRP A 10 -12.28 -33.39 -37.78
C TRP A 10 -12.58 -33.08 -36.31
N SER A 11 -13.31 -33.94 -35.62
CA SER A 11 -13.56 -33.75 -34.17
C SER A 11 -12.28 -33.86 -33.33
N ARG A 12 -11.33 -34.73 -33.72
CA ARG A 12 -10.03 -34.86 -33.06
C ARG A 12 -9.14 -33.66 -33.33
N ILE A 13 -9.10 -33.18 -34.57
CA ILE A 13 -8.33 -31.99 -34.98
C ILE A 13 -8.88 -30.74 -34.29
N GLN A 14 -10.20 -30.59 -34.22
CA GLN A 14 -10.84 -29.45 -33.55
C GLN A 14 -10.61 -29.49 -32.04
N LYS A 15 -10.67 -30.68 -31.42
CA LYS A 15 -10.33 -30.87 -29.99
C LYS A 15 -8.84 -30.60 -29.72
N TYR A 16 -7.95 -31.02 -30.61
CA TYR A 16 -6.51 -30.77 -30.51
C TYR A 16 -6.18 -29.27 -30.64
N ASN A 17 -6.77 -28.58 -31.63
CA ASN A 17 -6.63 -27.14 -31.80
C ASN A 17 -7.19 -26.36 -30.61
N LEU A 18 -8.34 -26.77 -30.06
CA LEU A 18 -8.86 -26.17 -28.83
C LEU A 18 -7.87 -26.34 -27.67
N THR A 19 -7.33 -27.54 -27.48
CA THR A 19 -6.39 -27.83 -26.39
C THR A 19 -5.10 -27.02 -26.53
N ILE A 20 -4.59 -26.87 -27.75
CA ILE A 20 -3.41 -26.06 -28.06
C ILE A 20 -3.67 -24.57 -27.90
N GLU A 21 -4.80 -24.06 -28.40
CA GLU A 21 -5.18 -22.65 -28.23
C GLU A 21 -5.32 -22.31 -26.75
N HIS A 22 -5.92 -23.20 -25.96
CA HIS A 22 -6.03 -23.02 -24.51
C HIS A 22 -4.66 -23.09 -23.82
N HIS A 23 -3.76 -23.97 -24.28
CA HIS A 23 -2.38 -24.02 -23.80
C HIS A 23 -1.65 -22.70 -24.11
N TYR A 24 -1.71 -22.20 -25.35
CA TYR A 24 -1.10 -20.92 -25.71
C TYR A 24 -1.72 -19.73 -24.99
N ARG A 25 -3.05 -19.68 -24.85
CA ARG A 25 -3.72 -18.62 -24.08
C ARG A 25 -3.30 -18.66 -22.62
N PHE A 26 -3.18 -19.84 -22.03
CA PHE A 26 -2.73 -20.03 -20.67
C PHE A 26 -1.25 -19.60 -20.53
N ASP A 27 -0.38 -20.00 -21.45
CA ASP A 27 1.04 -19.65 -21.43
C ASP A 27 1.26 -18.15 -21.63
N ILE A 28 0.50 -17.51 -22.54
CA ILE A 28 0.53 -16.05 -22.74
C ILE A 28 0.02 -15.34 -21.49
N TYR A 29 -1.04 -15.84 -20.86
CA TYR A 29 -1.58 -15.27 -19.63
C TYR A 29 -0.59 -15.37 -18.46
N ILE A 30 0.03 -16.55 -18.27
CA ILE A 30 1.07 -16.78 -17.25
C ILE A 30 2.31 -15.92 -17.54
N ALA A 31 2.73 -15.80 -18.80
CA ALA A 31 3.82 -14.91 -19.20
C ALA A 31 3.49 -13.44 -18.88
N GLY A 32 2.26 -13.01 -19.13
CA GLY A 32 1.78 -11.67 -18.75
C GLY A 32 1.81 -11.44 -17.24
N ILE A 33 1.32 -12.41 -16.44
CA ILE A 33 1.40 -12.34 -14.97
C ILE A 33 2.85 -12.28 -14.49
N ASN A 34 3.73 -13.13 -15.03
CA ASN A 34 5.14 -13.15 -14.65
C ASN A 34 5.85 -11.86 -15.02
N SER A 35 5.51 -11.24 -16.16
CA SER A 35 6.04 -9.93 -16.56
C SER A 35 5.60 -8.84 -15.59
N LEU A 36 4.30 -8.78 -15.25
CA LEU A 36 3.79 -7.82 -14.26
C LEU A 36 4.43 -8.03 -12.88
N LEU A 37 4.57 -9.28 -12.43
CA LEU A 37 5.27 -9.61 -11.18
C LEU A 37 6.73 -9.19 -11.20
N THR A 38 7.42 -9.41 -12.33
CA THR A 38 8.84 -9.03 -12.47
C THR A 38 8.99 -7.51 -12.47
N GLU A 39 8.12 -6.81 -13.18
CA GLU A 39 8.10 -5.35 -13.24
C GLU A 39 7.79 -4.75 -11.86
N MET A 40 6.77 -5.28 -11.17
CA MET A 40 6.47 -4.92 -9.78
C MET A 40 7.66 -5.20 -8.86
N ASN A 41 8.26 -6.39 -8.92
CA ASN A 41 9.43 -6.72 -8.09
C ASN A 41 10.66 -5.88 -8.43
N SER A 42 10.77 -5.37 -9.67
CA SER A 42 11.85 -4.47 -10.07
C SER A 42 11.63 -3.03 -9.60
N HIS A 43 10.37 -2.61 -9.46
CA HIS A 43 9.98 -1.27 -8.99
C HIS A 43 9.82 -1.18 -7.47
N PHE A 44 9.34 -2.24 -6.83
CA PHE A 44 9.18 -2.36 -5.37
C PHE A 44 10.34 -3.18 -4.82
N ASN A 45 11.49 -2.55 -4.67
CA ASN A 45 12.58 -3.16 -3.90
C ASN A 45 12.16 -3.35 -2.43
N ASP A 46 12.91 -4.14 -1.68
CA ASP A 46 12.61 -4.43 -0.26
C ASP A 46 12.42 -3.15 0.58
N GLU A 47 13.14 -2.09 0.23
CA GLU A 47 13.08 -0.77 0.89
C GLU A 47 11.72 -0.07 0.67
N VAL A 48 11.19 -0.04 -0.57
CA VAL A 48 9.86 0.54 -0.85
C VAL A 48 8.75 -0.32 -0.22
N VAL A 49 8.92 -1.64 -0.19
CA VAL A 49 7.95 -2.53 0.49
C VAL A 49 7.95 -2.24 1.99
N GLU A 50 9.12 -2.14 2.61
CA GLU A 50 9.25 -1.81 4.02
C GLU A 50 8.65 -0.43 4.34
N LEU A 51 8.92 0.57 3.50
CA LEU A 51 8.33 1.89 3.59
C LEU A 51 6.79 1.81 3.64
N LEU A 52 6.17 1.13 2.68
CA LEU A 52 4.71 0.97 2.61
C LEU A 52 4.13 0.23 3.82
N VAL A 53 4.83 -0.81 4.32
CA VAL A 53 4.44 -1.53 5.52
C VAL A 53 4.47 -0.60 6.73
N LEU A 54 5.53 0.18 6.91
CA LEU A 54 5.61 1.14 8.00
C LEU A 54 4.57 2.27 7.84
N SER A 55 4.32 2.75 6.62
CA SER A 55 3.25 3.73 6.34
C SER A 55 1.87 3.22 6.76
N SER A 56 1.60 1.92 6.58
CA SER A 56 0.30 1.33 6.91
C SER A 56 -0.03 1.39 8.41
N THR A 57 0.98 1.57 9.28
CA THR A 57 0.78 1.69 10.73
C THR A 57 0.08 3.00 11.11
N LEU A 58 0.10 4.01 10.23
CA LEU A 58 -0.61 5.28 10.42
C LEU A 58 -2.11 5.19 10.07
N ASP A 59 -2.59 4.03 9.62
CA ASP A 59 -3.99 3.83 9.28
C ASP A 59 -4.89 3.92 10.54
N PRO A 60 -5.83 4.88 10.60
CA PRO A 60 -6.77 4.99 11.72
C PRO A 60 -7.82 3.87 11.76
N HIS A 61 -7.91 3.06 10.71
CA HIS A 61 -8.89 1.97 10.62
C HIS A 61 -8.82 1.02 11.83
N ASN A 62 -9.95 0.41 12.17
CA ASN A 62 -10.10 -0.46 13.35
C ASN A 62 -9.62 0.20 14.66
N ASN A 63 -9.88 1.51 14.83
CA ASN A 63 -9.49 2.26 16.02
C ASN A 63 -7.97 2.22 16.27
N TYR A 64 -7.19 2.56 15.24
CA TYR A 64 -5.71 2.64 15.32
C TYR A 64 -5.04 1.33 15.77
N LYS A 65 -5.64 0.16 15.48
CA LYS A 65 -5.08 -1.14 15.87
C LYS A 65 -3.68 -1.39 15.29
N ALA A 66 -3.42 -0.87 14.10
CA ALA A 66 -2.13 -0.99 13.42
C ALA A 66 -1.09 0.05 13.90
N PHE A 67 -1.51 1.02 14.72
CA PHE A 67 -0.66 2.11 15.17
C PHE A 67 0.40 1.62 16.15
N ARG A 68 1.66 1.71 15.74
CA ARG A 68 2.82 1.29 16.51
C ARG A 68 3.84 2.42 16.52
N VAL A 69 4.13 2.93 17.71
CA VAL A 69 5.04 4.06 17.92
C VAL A 69 6.43 3.72 17.35
N GLU A 70 6.90 2.51 17.59
CA GLU A 70 8.20 2.03 17.14
C GLU A 70 8.32 2.03 15.62
N ASP A 71 7.26 1.61 14.91
CA ASP A 71 7.26 1.52 13.46
C ASP A 71 7.25 2.92 12.82
N ILE A 72 6.54 3.88 13.40
CA ILE A 72 6.53 5.28 12.94
C ILE A 72 7.88 5.96 13.25
N CYS A 73 8.49 5.67 14.41
CA CYS A 73 9.84 6.14 14.70
C CYS A 73 10.87 5.54 13.73
N LYS A 74 10.73 4.26 13.39
CA LYS A 74 11.58 3.59 12.39
C LYS A 74 11.42 4.24 11.02
N LEU A 75 10.18 4.48 10.59
CA LEU A 75 9.87 5.19 9.35
C LEU A 75 10.61 6.53 9.26
N MET A 76 10.52 7.33 10.31
CA MET A 76 11.19 8.62 10.40
C MET A 76 12.72 8.50 10.33
N ASN A 77 13.30 7.53 11.05
CA ASN A 77 14.75 7.38 11.16
C ASN A 77 15.37 6.84 9.87
N ASP A 78 14.73 5.87 9.24
CA ASP A 78 15.30 5.12 8.13
C ASP A 78 14.99 5.79 6.78
N PHE A 79 13.79 6.36 6.61
CA PHE A 79 13.33 6.89 5.32
C PHE A 79 13.33 8.42 5.24
N TYR A 80 13.30 9.12 6.39
CA TYR A 80 13.33 10.59 6.46
C TYR A 80 14.42 11.12 7.39
N PRO A 81 15.67 10.61 7.35
CA PRO A 81 16.70 10.98 8.32
C PRO A 81 17.08 12.46 8.27
N ASN A 82 16.89 13.12 7.11
CA ASN A 82 17.27 14.51 6.85
C ASN A 82 16.13 15.51 7.10
N ASP A 83 14.87 15.05 7.16
CA ASP A 83 13.71 15.91 7.38
C ASP A 83 13.48 16.22 8.87
N PHE A 84 14.20 15.53 9.77
CA PHE A 84 14.07 15.66 11.22
C PHE A 84 15.43 15.74 11.91
N THR A 85 15.54 16.66 12.86
CA THR A 85 16.69 16.75 13.77
C THR A 85 16.66 15.62 14.81
N GLU A 86 17.81 15.30 15.42
CA GLU A 86 17.88 14.29 16.49
C GLU A 86 16.97 14.63 17.69
N GLN A 87 16.80 15.93 17.99
CA GLN A 87 15.89 16.37 19.04
C GLN A 87 14.42 16.13 18.66
N GLU A 88 14.03 16.40 17.40
CA GLU A 88 12.69 16.12 16.91
C GLU A 88 12.42 14.62 16.90
N LYS A 89 13.41 13.79 16.54
CA LYS A 89 13.27 12.33 16.57
C LYS A 89 12.98 11.81 17.98
N LEU A 90 13.66 12.36 19.00
CA LEU A 90 13.37 12.05 20.40
C LEU A 90 11.97 12.52 20.81
N HIS A 91 11.58 13.73 20.41
CA HIS A 91 10.29 14.31 20.74
C HIS A 91 9.12 13.59 20.06
N MET A 92 9.35 13.04 18.86
CA MET A 92 8.36 12.28 18.09
C MET A 92 7.79 11.13 18.92
N LYS A 93 8.64 10.37 19.61
CA LYS A 93 8.19 9.24 20.43
C LYS A 93 7.16 9.66 21.49
N ILE A 94 7.48 10.71 22.24
CA ILE A 94 6.59 11.28 23.28
C ILE A 94 5.28 11.75 22.65
N GLN A 95 5.38 12.39 21.49
CA GLN A 95 4.22 12.90 20.76
C GLN A 95 3.28 11.79 20.30
N LEU A 96 3.83 10.68 19.79
CA LEU A 96 3.06 9.51 19.34
C LEU A 96 2.40 8.78 20.50
N GLU A 97 3.08 8.65 21.64
CA GLU A 97 2.50 8.07 22.86
C GLU A 97 1.29 8.89 23.35
N HIS A 98 1.41 10.22 23.37
CA HIS A 98 0.27 11.09 23.69
C HIS A 98 -0.85 11.00 22.66
N PHE A 99 -0.52 10.97 21.36
CA PHE A 99 -1.51 10.79 20.31
C PHE A 99 -2.27 9.48 20.46
N GLN A 100 -1.60 8.39 20.82
CA GLN A 100 -2.25 7.10 21.02
C GLN A 100 -3.28 7.16 22.14
N LEU A 101 -3.00 7.86 23.25
CA LEU A 101 -3.98 8.08 24.32
C LEU A 101 -5.18 8.91 23.82
N ASP A 102 -4.91 10.01 23.13
CA ASP A 102 -5.91 10.91 22.57
C ASP A 102 -6.81 10.21 21.53
N ALA A 103 -6.23 9.37 20.68
CA ALA A 103 -6.94 8.60 19.67
C ALA A 103 -8.01 7.67 20.29
N HIS A 104 -7.73 7.16 21.50
CA HIS A 104 -8.65 6.33 22.27
C HIS A 104 -9.61 7.11 23.17
N GLN A 105 -9.49 8.42 23.28
CA GLN A 105 -10.35 9.25 24.15
C GLN A 105 -11.23 10.21 23.35
N ILE A 106 -10.68 10.81 22.29
CA ILE A 106 -11.34 11.83 21.49
C ILE A 106 -12.28 11.19 20.47
N THR A 107 -13.57 11.45 20.62
CA THR A 107 -14.64 10.90 19.77
C THR A 107 -14.44 11.18 18.28
N GLU A 108 -13.86 12.33 17.93
CA GLU A 108 -13.60 12.72 16.54
C GLU A 108 -12.46 11.91 15.91
N LEU A 109 -11.42 11.57 16.68
CA LEU A 109 -10.33 10.70 16.23
C LEU A 109 -10.79 9.26 16.11
N LYS A 110 -11.60 8.75 17.06
CA LYS A 110 -12.18 7.39 17.00
C LYS A 110 -13.01 7.13 15.75
N LYS A 111 -13.67 8.16 15.24
CA LYS A 111 -14.52 8.07 14.04
C LYS A 111 -13.72 8.18 12.74
N THR A 112 -12.41 8.41 12.80
CA THR A 112 -11.59 8.44 11.60
C THR A 112 -11.39 7.03 11.08
N SER A 113 -11.68 6.84 9.80
CA SER A 113 -11.54 5.55 9.11
C SER A 113 -10.58 5.62 7.93
N THR A 114 -10.05 6.81 7.63
CA THR A 114 -9.11 7.05 6.53
C THR A 114 -8.08 8.09 6.94
N VAL A 115 -6.88 8.00 6.36
CA VAL A 115 -5.80 8.98 6.54
C VAL A 115 -6.26 10.39 6.15
N VAL A 116 -7.05 10.54 5.09
CA VAL A 116 -7.65 11.83 4.69
C VAL A 116 -8.51 12.41 5.82
N LYS A 117 -9.33 11.57 6.47
CA LYS A 117 -10.17 12.04 7.59
C LYS A 117 -9.34 12.39 8.81
N LEU A 118 -8.28 11.62 9.08
CA LEU A 118 -7.29 11.94 10.11
C LEU A 118 -6.67 13.32 9.87
N CYS A 119 -6.19 13.62 8.66
CA CYS A 119 -5.65 14.94 8.31
C CYS A 119 -6.69 16.06 8.52
N GLN A 120 -7.94 15.83 8.13
CA GLN A 120 -9.02 16.81 8.35
C GLN A 120 -9.28 17.06 9.84
N VAL A 121 -9.26 16.01 10.67
CA VAL A 121 -9.46 16.13 12.12
C VAL A 121 -8.28 16.86 12.76
N LEU A 122 -7.04 16.52 12.38
CA LEU A 122 -5.83 17.21 12.83
C LEU A 122 -5.86 18.70 12.45
N ALA A 123 -6.23 19.03 11.21
CA ALA A 123 -6.36 20.42 10.76
C ALA A 123 -7.45 21.19 11.50
N LYS A 124 -8.62 20.57 11.75
CA LYS A 124 -9.76 21.22 12.44
C LYS A 124 -9.53 21.47 13.93
N THR A 125 -8.74 20.63 14.58
CA THR A 125 -8.52 20.70 16.02
C THR A 125 -7.40 21.67 16.41
N ASN A 126 -6.92 22.51 15.47
CA ASN A 126 -5.68 23.30 15.62
C ASN A 126 -4.46 22.44 16.01
N LYS A 127 -4.50 21.13 15.71
CA LYS A 127 -3.47 20.16 16.10
C LYS A 127 -2.19 20.13 15.24
N PRO A 128 -1.98 20.90 14.15
CA PRO A 128 -0.61 21.12 13.67
C PRO A 128 0.28 21.73 14.76
N SER A 129 -0.30 22.43 15.75
CA SER A 129 0.41 22.95 16.92
C SER A 129 0.56 21.95 18.07
N ILE A 130 -0.27 20.89 18.13
CA ILE A 130 -0.27 19.91 19.24
C ILE A 130 0.54 18.67 18.85
N TYR A 131 0.44 18.24 17.59
CA TYR A 131 1.21 17.14 17.02
C TYR A 131 1.94 17.53 15.73
N PRO A 132 2.87 18.49 15.79
CA PRO A 132 3.57 19.01 14.60
C PRO A 132 4.38 17.93 13.85
N LEU A 133 4.99 16.99 14.58
CA LEU A 133 5.85 15.97 13.97
C LEU A 133 5.03 14.88 13.28
N LEU A 134 3.92 14.47 13.91
CA LEU A 134 2.97 13.56 13.29
C LEU A 134 2.34 14.15 12.01
N ASP A 135 2.03 15.44 12.02
CA ASP A 135 1.51 16.16 10.86
C ASP A 135 2.56 16.22 9.71
N ILE A 136 3.83 16.47 10.03
CA ILE A 136 4.93 16.44 9.04
C ILE A 136 5.07 15.04 8.43
N ILE A 137 5.14 13.98 9.23
CA ILE A 137 5.37 12.63 8.68
C ILE A 137 4.20 12.16 7.81
N ILE A 138 2.96 12.47 8.20
CA ILE A 138 1.78 12.17 7.37
C ILE A 138 1.84 12.93 6.04
N ARG A 139 2.28 14.19 6.02
CA ARG A 139 2.46 14.95 4.77
C ARG A 139 3.55 14.38 3.88
N LEU A 140 4.69 13.96 4.44
CA LEU A 140 5.79 13.34 3.69
C LEU A 140 5.31 12.03 3.03
N MET A 141 4.56 11.21 3.77
CA MET A 141 3.93 9.99 3.25
C MET A 141 2.97 10.27 2.10
N LEU A 142 2.06 11.24 2.28
CA LEU A 142 1.09 11.59 1.23
C LEU A 142 1.78 12.14 -0.02
N THR A 143 2.84 12.94 0.14
CA THR A 143 3.60 13.51 -0.98
C THR A 143 4.29 12.41 -1.78
N LEU A 144 4.86 11.41 -1.09
CA LEU A 144 5.46 10.25 -1.73
C LEU A 144 4.42 9.43 -2.49
N LEU A 145 3.28 9.12 -1.86
CA LEU A 145 2.21 8.33 -2.47
C LEU A 145 1.59 9.03 -3.69
N ILE A 146 1.49 10.37 -3.67
CA ILE A 146 1.04 11.16 -4.81
C ILE A 146 2.08 11.13 -5.94
N SER A 147 3.37 11.23 -5.60
CA SER A 147 4.46 11.22 -6.60
C SER A 147 4.57 9.88 -7.32
N THR A 148 4.32 8.76 -6.64
CA THR A 148 4.30 7.43 -7.27
C THR A 148 3.09 7.24 -8.18
N ALA A 149 1.95 7.88 -7.89
CA ALA A 149 0.74 7.80 -8.71
C ALA A 149 0.80 8.65 -10.00
N THR A 150 1.73 9.61 -10.09
CA THR A 150 1.87 10.53 -11.24
C THR A 150 2.89 10.10 -12.30
N ILE A 151 3.47 8.91 -12.19
CA ILE A 151 4.30 8.32 -13.24
C ILE A 151 3.40 7.34 -14.02
N GLU A 152 2.64 7.91 -14.95
CA GLU A 152 1.93 7.22 -16.04
C GLU A 152 2.27 7.97 -17.34
#